data_AF-A0A9P8RQZ2-F1
#
_entry.id   AF-A0A9P8RQZ2-F1
#
_cell.length_a   1.000
_cell.length_b   1.000
_cell.length_c   1.000
_cell.angle_alpha   90.00
_cell.angle_beta   90.00
_cell.angle_gamma   90.00
#
_symmetry.space_group_name_H-M   'P 1'
#
loop_
_entity.id
_entity.type
_entity.pdbx_description
1 polymer ?
#
loop_
_entity_poly.entity_id
_entity_poly.type
_entity_poly.pdbx_seq_one_letter_code
_entity_poly.pdbx_strand_id
1 'polypeptide(L)'
;LVLIQRSKVLCHIPTLLSSTSPTHPTTPTQHQSILQAITSSPPNSLLLKEAHATFNSQVLSGKPLDSPAQKYATTLTQTSERLATQVTILRKVTKDQEAILNKRRKRQSGKRAVLQGHFILSTAEIRDKILAAELETASKKASQQRTRKRKRQETPSEDEEDPIELSSDSEMSDSSDCIVVAQC
;
A
#
# COMPACT_ATOMS: atom_id res chain seq x y z
N LEU A 1 51.13 -16.30 48.51
CA LEU A 1 49.69 -16.60 48.29
C LEU A 1 48.85 -15.69 49.18
N VAL A 2 48.27 -14.63 48.62
CA VAL A 2 47.30 -13.79 49.34
C VAL A 2 45.92 -14.13 48.76
N LEU A 3 45.10 -14.80 49.55
CA LEU A 3 43.72 -15.12 49.21
C LEU A 3 42.87 -13.86 49.30
N ILE A 4 42.46 -13.32 48.15
CA ILE A 4 41.54 -12.20 48.07
C ILE A 4 40.15 -12.67 48.52
N GLN A 5 39.72 -12.25 49.70
CA GLN A 5 38.35 -12.47 50.19
C GLN A 5 37.37 -11.57 49.45
N ARG A 6 36.58 -12.17 48.54
CA ARG A 6 35.54 -11.49 47.73
C ARG A 6 34.34 -10.96 48.55
N SER A 7 34.17 -11.41 49.79
CA SER A 7 33.03 -11.02 50.64
C SER A 7 33.11 -9.60 51.19
N LYS A 8 34.28 -8.95 51.14
CA LYS A 8 34.45 -7.58 51.67
C LYS A 8 34.15 -6.48 50.67
N VAL A 9 33.88 -6.82 49.40
CA VAL A 9 33.68 -5.82 48.33
C VAL A 9 32.20 -5.43 48.16
N LEU A 10 31.26 -6.19 48.75
CA LEU A 10 29.82 -5.94 48.61
C LEU A 10 29.20 -5.06 49.71
N CYS A 11 29.97 -4.48 50.62
CA CYS A 11 29.43 -3.75 51.78
C CYS A 11 29.39 -2.23 51.63
N HIS A 12 29.81 -1.67 50.49
CA HIS A 12 29.95 -0.23 50.30
C HIS A 12 29.17 0.37 49.13
N ILE A 13 28.20 -0.35 48.58
CA ILE A 13 27.22 0.28 47.69
C ILE A 13 26.10 0.83 48.56
N PRO A 14 25.83 2.15 48.55
CA PRO A 14 24.67 2.68 49.25
C PRO A 14 23.42 2.05 48.64
N THR A 15 22.73 1.23 49.43
CA THR A 15 21.37 0.78 49.13
C THR A 15 20.48 2.01 49.01
N LEU A 16 20.26 2.45 47.76
CA LEU A 16 19.10 3.26 47.44
C LEU A 16 17.90 2.47 47.96
N LEU A 17 17.18 3.04 48.92
CA LEU A 17 15.86 2.59 49.32
C LEU A 17 15.04 2.43 48.04
N SER A 18 14.93 1.19 47.55
CA SER A 18 13.82 0.81 46.71
C SER A 18 12.61 0.96 47.61
N SER A 19 11.91 2.08 47.42
CA SER A 19 10.53 2.25 47.81
C SER A 19 9.79 0.96 47.42
N THR A 20 9.44 0.17 48.42
CA THR A 20 8.57 -0.98 48.26
C THR A 20 7.19 -0.42 47.94
N SER A 21 6.96 -0.09 46.68
CA SER A 21 5.61 -0.14 46.14
C SER A 21 5.12 -1.59 46.29
N PRO A 22 3.92 -1.83 46.84
CA PRO A 22 3.40 -3.18 46.93
C PRO A 22 3.25 -3.71 45.51
N THR A 23 4.06 -4.72 45.18
CA THR A 23 3.89 -5.51 43.97
C THR A 23 2.61 -6.30 44.17
N HIS A 24 1.48 -5.70 43.77
CA HIS A 24 0.29 -6.47 43.50
C HIS A 24 0.68 -7.53 42.46
N PRO A 25 0.40 -8.82 42.68
CA PRO A 25 0.38 -9.77 41.59
C PRO A 25 -0.75 -9.32 40.67
N THR A 26 -0.43 -8.59 39.60
CA THR A 26 -1.34 -8.40 38.48
C THR A 26 -1.45 -9.77 37.81
N THR A 27 -2.32 -10.62 38.36
CA THR A 27 -3.04 -11.56 37.52
C THR A 27 -3.62 -10.74 36.38
N PRO A 28 -3.28 -11.01 35.10
CA PRO A 28 -3.91 -10.32 33.99
C PRO A 28 -5.41 -10.55 34.16
N THR A 29 -6.11 -9.51 34.61
CA THR A 29 -7.52 -9.60 34.94
C THR A 29 -8.20 -9.98 33.63
N GLN A 30 -9.07 -10.99 33.63
CA GLN A 30 -9.81 -11.48 32.46
C GLN A 30 -10.32 -10.34 31.55
N HIS A 31 -10.65 -9.19 32.14
CA HIS A 31 -11.03 -7.94 31.47
C HIS A 31 -10.00 -7.33 30.51
N GLN A 32 -8.69 -7.40 30.80
CA GLN A 32 -7.65 -6.91 29.88
C GLN A 32 -7.54 -7.81 28.64
N SER A 33 -7.74 -9.12 28.83
CA SER A 33 -7.75 -10.10 27.75
C SER A 33 -8.90 -9.85 26.75
N ILE A 34 -10.09 -9.50 27.25
CA ILE A 34 -11.29 -9.29 26.42
C ILE A 34 -11.15 -8.09 25.47
N LEU A 35 -10.54 -6.97 25.89
CA LEU A 35 -10.34 -5.80 25.01
C LEU A 35 -9.19 -6.00 24.01
N GLN A 36 -8.17 -6.76 24.40
CA GLN A 36 -7.06 -7.12 23.50
C GLN A 36 -7.54 -7.99 22.32
N ALA A 37 -8.64 -8.75 22.50
CA ALA A 37 -9.28 -9.55 21.46
C ALA A 37 -9.60 -8.82 20.16
N ILE A 38 -10.15 -7.62 20.28
CA ILE A 38 -10.70 -6.85 19.15
C ILE A 38 -9.65 -5.92 18.56
N THR A 39 -8.64 -5.57 19.35
CA THR A 39 -7.65 -4.54 19.00
C THR A 39 -6.38 -5.10 18.40
N SER A 40 -6.14 -6.42 18.50
CA SER A 40 -4.99 -7.06 17.85
C SER A 40 -5.17 -7.16 16.34
N SER A 41 -4.06 -7.04 15.60
CA SER A 41 -4.04 -7.20 14.14
C SER A 41 -2.98 -8.25 13.74
N PRO A 42 -3.38 -9.40 13.16
CA PRO A 42 -4.75 -9.86 12.98
C PRO A 42 -5.44 -10.21 14.33
N PRO A 43 -6.78 -10.14 14.40
CA PRO A 43 -7.50 -10.55 15.60
C PRO A 43 -7.30 -12.05 15.84
N ASN A 44 -6.97 -12.43 17.08
CA ASN A 44 -6.89 -13.85 17.43
C ASN A 44 -8.31 -14.44 17.46
N SER A 45 -8.61 -15.31 16.49
CA SER A 45 -9.96 -15.86 16.29
C SER A 45 -10.50 -16.66 17.48
N LEU A 46 -9.63 -17.36 18.21
CA LEU A 46 -10.03 -18.15 19.38
C LEU A 46 -10.41 -17.23 20.53
N LEU A 47 -9.53 -16.28 20.82
CA LEU A 47 -9.73 -15.31 21.91
C LEU A 47 -10.92 -14.37 21.63
N LEU A 48 -11.16 -14.02 20.36
CA LEU A 48 -12.36 -13.27 19.96
C LEU A 48 -13.65 -14.08 20.18
N LYS A 49 -13.66 -15.37 19.84
CA LYS A 49 -14.84 -16.23 20.10
C LYS A 49 -15.13 -16.35 21.59
N GLU A 50 -14.10 -16.53 22.41
CA GLU A 50 -14.24 -16.58 23.87
C GLU A 50 -14.76 -15.25 24.43
N ALA A 51 -14.17 -14.12 24.00
CA ALA A 51 -14.63 -12.79 24.37
C ALA A 51 -16.11 -12.57 23.99
N HIS A 52 -16.51 -12.95 22.77
CA HIS A 52 -17.91 -12.89 22.34
C HIS A 52 -18.83 -13.76 23.19
N ALA A 53 -18.43 -15.00 23.50
CA ALA A 53 -19.23 -15.91 24.31
C ALA A 53 -19.45 -15.37 25.73
N THR A 54 -18.39 -14.84 26.36
CA THR A 54 -18.47 -14.23 27.69
C THR A 54 -19.30 -12.95 27.71
N PHE A 55 -19.19 -12.10 26.69
CA PHE A 55 -20.03 -10.91 26.56
C PHE A 55 -21.50 -11.29 26.37
N ASN A 56 -21.79 -12.24 25.48
CA ASN A 56 -23.16 -12.68 25.22
C ASN A 56 -23.80 -13.33 26.46
N SER A 57 -23.05 -14.12 27.24
CA SER A 57 -23.60 -14.69 28.48
C SER A 57 -23.94 -13.61 29.52
N GLN A 58 -23.15 -12.54 29.61
CA GLN A 58 -23.45 -11.39 30.46
C GLN A 58 -24.71 -10.65 29.99
N VAL A 59 -24.84 -10.39 28.68
CA VAL A 59 -26.04 -9.77 28.10
C VAL A 59 -27.29 -10.61 28.37
N LEU A 60 -27.21 -11.93 28.16
CA LEU A 60 -28.33 -12.85 28.38
C LEU A 60 -28.72 -12.99 29.85
N SER A 61 -27.80 -12.74 30.78
CA SER A 61 -28.09 -12.78 32.21
C SER A 61 -29.07 -11.68 32.67
N GLY A 62 -29.33 -10.66 31.84
CA GLY A 62 -30.25 -9.57 32.13
C GLY A 62 -29.79 -8.62 33.24
N LYS A 63 -28.58 -8.81 33.78
CA LYS A 63 -27.98 -7.94 34.79
C LYS A 63 -27.38 -6.69 34.12
N PRO A 64 -27.30 -5.56 34.83
CA PRO A 64 -26.54 -4.40 34.35
C PRO A 64 -25.11 -4.80 33.98
N LEU A 65 -24.65 -4.34 32.80
CA LEU A 65 -23.32 -4.68 32.29
C LEU A 65 -22.24 -3.96 33.11
N ASP A 66 -21.20 -4.69 33.50
CA ASP A 66 -20.03 -4.11 34.15
C ASP A 66 -19.24 -3.19 33.19
N SER A 67 -18.45 -2.27 33.74
CA SER A 67 -17.62 -1.33 32.96
C SER A 67 -16.78 -2.00 31.85
N PRO A 68 -16.14 -3.17 32.07
CA PRO A 68 -15.41 -3.86 31.00
C PRO A 68 -16.29 -4.33 29.84
N ALA A 69 -17.50 -4.82 30.11
CA ALA A 69 -18.43 -5.27 29.07
C ALA A 69 -18.99 -4.09 28.27
N GLN A 70 -19.23 -2.95 28.93
CA GLN A 70 -19.60 -1.71 28.24
C GLN A 70 -18.47 -1.23 27.32
N LYS A 71 -17.22 -1.22 27.79
CA LYS A 71 -16.05 -0.88 26.97
C LYS A 71 -15.85 -1.84 25.81
N TYR A 72 -16.12 -3.12 26.03
CA TYR A 72 -16.09 -4.13 24.99
C TYR A 72 -17.12 -3.81 23.90
N ALA A 73 -18.36 -3.49 24.28
CA ALA A 73 -19.41 -3.11 23.34
C ALA A 73 -19.04 -1.85 22.52
N THR A 74 -18.54 -0.80 23.16
CA THR A 74 -18.14 0.42 22.45
C THR A 74 -16.97 0.18 21.49
N THR A 75 -15.98 -0.61 21.91
CA THR A 75 -14.84 -0.99 21.06
C THR A 75 -15.31 -1.84 19.88
N LEU A 76 -16.23 -2.79 20.10
CA LEU A 76 -16.80 -3.62 19.04
C LEU A 76 -17.52 -2.77 18.00
N THR A 77 -18.32 -1.79 18.41
CA THR A 77 -18.98 -0.85 17.49
C THR A 77 -17.96 -0.07 16.67
N GLN A 78 -16.99 0.59 17.31
CA GLN A 78 -15.97 1.38 16.61
C GLN A 78 -15.14 0.56 15.63
N THR A 79 -14.76 -0.66 16.03
CA THR A 79 -13.98 -1.57 15.16
C THR A 79 -14.81 -2.07 13.99
N SER A 80 -16.10 -2.34 14.19
CA SER A 80 -17.02 -2.73 13.10
C SER A 80 -17.21 -1.60 12.08
N GLU A 81 -17.36 -0.35 12.53
CA GLU A 81 -17.46 0.83 11.65
C GLU A 81 -16.16 1.05 10.88
N ARG A 82 -15.02 0.97 11.58
CA ARG A 82 -13.70 1.04 10.95
C ARG A 82 -13.53 -0.06 9.89
N LEU A 83 -13.94 -1.28 10.18
CA LEU A 83 -13.84 -2.38 9.22
C LEU A 83 -14.75 -2.15 8.01
N ALA A 84 -16.00 -1.70 8.23
CA ALA A 84 -16.93 -1.41 7.14
C ALA A 84 -16.42 -0.29 6.22
N THR A 85 -15.83 0.76 6.79
CA THR A 85 -15.22 1.86 6.02
C THR A 85 -13.99 1.38 5.24
N GLN A 86 -13.09 0.61 5.87
CA GLN A 86 -11.94 0.01 5.19
C GLN A 86 -12.36 -0.91 4.04
N VAL A 87 -13.34 -1.79 4.25
CA VAL A 87 -13.87 -2.68 3.21
C VAL A 87 -14.46 -1.87 2.05
N THR A 88 -15.19 -0.79 2.33
CA THR A 88 -15.75 0.09 1.31
C THR A 88 -14.65 0.76 0.48
N ILE A 89 -13.62 1.29 1.12
CA ILE A 89 -12.46 1.90 0.46
C ILE A 89 -11.74 0.86 -0.41
N LEU A 90 -11.45 -0.32 0.13
CA LEU A 90 -10.76 -1.38 -0.61
C LEU A 90 -11.57 -1.87 -1.81
N ARG A 91 -12.89 -2.02 -1.67
CA ARG A 91 -13.79 -2.35 -2.80
C ARG A 91 -13.78 -1.28 -3.88
N LYS A 92 -13.72 0.00 -3.50
CA LYS A 92 -13.59 1.10 -4.46
C LYS A 92 -12.25 1.05 -5.19
N VAL A 93 -11.14 0.92 -4.45
CA VAL A 93 -9.79 0.85 -5.02
C VAL A 93 -9.64 -0.34 -5.97
N THR A 94 -10.12 -1.51 -5.57
CA THR A 94 -10.10 -2.72 -6.43
C THR A 94 -10.91 -2.51 -7.69
N LYS A 95 -12.14 -1.96 -7.59
CA LYS A 95 -12.96 -1.61 -8.76
C LYS A 95 -12.26 -0.62 -9.69
N ASP A 96 -11.61 0.40 -9.13
CA ASP A 96 -10.89 1.42 -9.92
C ASP A 96 -9.67 0.81 -10.61
N GLN A 97 -8.91 -0.04 -9.91
CA GLN A 97 -7.79 -0.80 -10.48
C GLN A 97 -8.25 -1.72 -11.60
N GLU A 98 -9.32 -2.49 -11.39
CA GLU A 98 -9.92 -3.33 -12.41
C GLU A 98 -10.40 -2.52 -13.61
N ALA A 99 -10.99 -1.34 -13.41
CA ALA A 99 -11.40 -0.46 -14.50
C ALA A 99 -10.19 0.02 -15.32
N ILE A 100 -9.08 0.38 -14.67
CA ILE A 100 -7.82 0.76 -15.34
C ILE A 100 -7.25 -0.43 -16.11
N LEU A 101 -7.19 -1.61 -15.50
CA LEU A 101 -6.69 -2.83 -16.13
C LEU A 101 -7.55 -3.22 -17.31
N ASN A 102 -8.88 -3.13 -17.20
CA ASN A 102 -9.80 -3.40 -18.29
C ASN A 102 -9.64 -2.40 -19.44
N LYS A 103 -9.46 -1.11 -19.16
CA LYS A 103 -9.12 -0.10 -20.19
C LYS A 103 -7.78 -0.40 -20.86
N ARG A 104 -6.75 -0.82 -20.10
CA ARG A 104 -5.42 -1.18 -20.63
C ARG A 104 -5.44 -2.48 -21.43
N ARG A 105 -6.21 -3.48 -20.98
CA ARG A 105 -6.38 -4.77 -21.66
C ARG A 105 -7.16 -4.58 -22.95
N LYS A 106 -8.21 -3.75 -22.94
CA LYS A 106 -8.98 -3.34 -24.12
C LYS A 106 -8.35 -2.11 -24.79
N ARG A 107 -7.04 -2.10 -25.08
CA ARG A 107 -6.46 -1.03 -25.92
C ARG A 107 -7.11 -1.10 -27.31
N GLN A 108 -8.19 -0.32 -27.51
CA GLN A 108 -9.00 -0.25 -28.73
C GLN A 108 -8.36 0.62 -29.83
N SER A 109 -7.14 1.11 -29.64
CA SER A 109 -6.47 1.97 -30.60
C SER A 109 -4.99 1.61 -30.82
N GLY A 110 -4.44 2.10 -31.93
CA GLY A 110 -3.06 1.88 -32.34
C GLY A 110 -2.80 0.45 -32.83
N LYS A 111 -1.51 0.08 -32.96
CA LYS A 111 -1.08 -1.22 -33.51
C LYS A 111 -1.76 -2.41 -32.82
N ARG A 112 -1.91 -2.36 -31.48
CA ARG A 112 -2.45 -3.47 -30.69
C ARG A 112 -3.93 -3.78 -30.98
N ALA A 113 -4.72 -2.77 -31.37
CA ALA A 113 -6.11 -2.97 -31.77
C ALA A 113 -6.20 -3.64 -33.15
N VAL A 114 -5.33 -3.22 -34.08
CA VAL A 114 -5.21 -3.84 -35.41
C VAL A 114 -4.78 -5.30 -35.30
N LEU A 115 -3.88 -5.61 -34.37
CA LEU A 115 -3.35 -6.97 -34.18
C LEU A 115 -4.27 -7.89 -33.37
N GLN A 116 -5.27 -7.36 -32.68
CA GLN A 116 -6.13 -8.17 -31.82
C GLN A 116 -7.04 -9.08 -32.66
N GLY A 117 -6.90 -10.40 -32.51
CA GLY A 117 -7.70 -11.40 -33.25
C GLY A 117 -7.10 -11.85 -34.59
N HIS A 118 -5.93 -11.33 -34.96
CA HIS A 118 -5.17 -11.80 -36.12
C HIS A 118 -3.99 -12.66 -35.67
N PHE A 119 -3.98 -13.93 -36.08
CA PHE A 119 -2.95 -14.90 -35.68
C PHE A 119 -1.77 -14.97 -36.65
N ILE A 120 -1.91 -14.46 -37.88
CA ILE A 120 -0.86 -14.47 -38.92
C ILE A 120 -0.47 -13.02 -39.22
N LEU A 121 0.67 -12.57 -38.72
CA LEU A 121 1.12 -11.17 -38.77
C LEU A 121 1.66 -10.73 -40.14
N SER A 122 1.88 -11.66 -41.07
CA SER A 122 2.64 -11.43 -42.32
C SER A 122 1.79 -11.07 -43.55
N THR A 123 0.47 -10.92 -43.42
CA THR A 123 -0.38 -10.51 -44.55
C THR A 123 -0.23 -9.01 -44.82
N ALA A 124 -0.07 -8.60 -46.09
CA ALA A 124 0.06 -7.20 -46.49
C ALA A 124 -1.04 -6.29 -45.92
N GLU A 125 -2.28 -6.80 -45.86
CA GLU A 125 -3.44 -6.06 -45.32
C GLU A 125 -3.27 -5.66 -43.84
N ILE A 126 -2.61 -6.48 -43.03
CA ILE A 126 -2.36 -6.18 -41.61
C ILE A 126 -1.25 -5.15 -41.50
N ARG A 127 -0.21 -5.26 -42.34
CA ARG A 127 0.90 -4.30 -42.39
C ARG A 127 0.38 -2.88 -42.69
N ASP A 128 -0.50 -2.74 -43.67
CA ASP A 128 -1.04 -1.43 -44.07
C ASP A 128 -1.92 -0.82 -42.97
N LYS A 129 -2.75 -1.64 -42.32
CA LYS A 129 -3.56 -1.21 -41.17
C LYS A 129 -2.67 -0.78 -39.99
N ILE A 130 -1.55 -1.45 -39.74
CA ILE A 130 -0.59 -1.05 -38.70
C ILE A 130 0.03 0.31 -39.04
N LEU A 131 0.50 0.52 -40.26
CA LEU A 131 1.08 1.79 -40.70
C LEU A 131 0.09 2.96 -40.55
N ALA A 132 -1.18 2.75 -40.95
CA ALA A 132 -2.23 3.73 -40.75
C ALA A 132 -2.44 4.06 -39.25
N ALA A 133 -2.50 3.04 -38.40
CA ALA A 133 -2.65 3.21 -36.95
C ALA A 133 -1.42 3.90 -36.31
N GLU A 134 -0.23 3.72 -36.86
CA GLU A 134 0.99 4.42 -36.45
C GLU A 134 0.94 5.91 -36.76
N LEU A 135 0.57 6.27 -37.99
CA LEU A 135 0.42 7.66 -38.40
C LEU A 135 -0.67 8.37 -37.58
N GLU A 136 -1.78 7.70 -37.31
CA GLU A 136 -2.87 8.25 -36.49
C GLU A 136 -2.41 8.49 -35.04
N THR A 137 -1.67 7.55 -34.45
CA THR A 137 -1.16 7.71 -33.09
C THR A 137 -0.03 8.74 -32.99
N ALA A 138 0.82 8.86 -34.02
CA ALA A 138 1.87 9.87 -34.10
C ALA A 138 1.30 11.29 -34.23
N SER A 139 0.32 11.50 -35.12
CA SER A 139 -0.34 12.80 -35.29
C SER A 139 -1.09 13.26 -34.03
N LYS A 140 -1.79 12.35 -33.34
CA LYS A 140 -2.43 12.62 -32.04
C LYS A 140 -1.44 13.01 -30.95
N LYS A 141 -0.25 12.38 -30.91
CA LYS A 141 0.81 12.76 -29.97
C LYS A 141 1.38 14.15 -30.29
N ALA A 142 1.63 14.43 -31.55
CA ALA A 142 2.15 15.72 -32.01
C ALA A 142 1.17 16.87 -31.69
N SER A 143 -0.13 16.69 -31.94
CA SER A 143 -1.12 17.72 -31.62
C SER A 143 -1.22 17.98 -30.11
N GLN A 144 -1.21 16.92 -29.28
CA GLN A 144 -1.22 17.06 -27.82
C GLN A 144 0.02 17.79 -27.28
N GLN A 145 1.20 17.53 -27.83
CA GLN A 145 2.42 18.25 -27.48
C GLN A 145 2.32 19.75 -27.81
N ARG A 146 1.75 20.11 -28.98
CA ARG A 146 1.54 21.53 -29.35
C ARG A 146 0.59 22.25 -28.40
N THR A 147 -0.52 21.62 -28.01
CA THR A 147 -1.45 22.20 -27.03
C THR A 147 -0.83 22.37 -25.64
N ARG A 148 0.01 21.43 -25.19
CA ARG A 148 0.71 21.55 -23.90
C ARG A 148 1.75 22.66 -23.90
N LYS A 149 2.47 22.86 -25.01
CA LYS A 149 3.41 23.97 -25.16
C LYS A 149 2.72 25.34 -25.12
N ARG A 150 1.58 25.49 -25.80
CA ARG A 150 0.77 26.73 -25.75
C ARG A 150 0.27 27.06 -24.36
N LYS A 151 -0.26 26.06 -23.63
CA LYS A 151 -0.74 26.26 -22.25
C LYS A 151 0.36 26.68 -21.26
N ARG A 152 1.63 26.42 -21.58
CA ARG A 152 2.79 26.85 -20.76
C ARG A 152 3.24 28.28 -21.09
N GLN A 153 2.81 28.87 -22.21
CA GLN A 153 3.23 30.21 -22.65
C GLN A 153 2.29 31.34 -22.22
N GLU A 154 1.13 31.07 -21.62
CA GLU A 154 0.11 32.08 -21.26
C GLU A 154 0.22 32.64 -19.82
N THR A 155 1.29 32.34 -19.08
CA THR A 155 1.61 33.08 -17.84
C THR A 155 2.55 34.23 -18.18
N PRO A 156 2.17 35.52 -17.99
CA PRO A 156 3.11 36.63 -18.15
C PRO A 156 4.11 36.55 -16.99
N SER A 157 5.35 36.20 -17.31
CA SER A 157 6.50 36.33 -16.40
C SER A 157 7.17 37.67 -16.70
N GLU A 158 7.19 38.56 -15.71
CA GLU A 158 8.17 39.65 -15.65
C GLU A 158 9.57 39.02 -15.54
N ASP A 159 10.43 39.46 -16.47
CA ASP A 159 11.90 39.56 -16.47
C ASP A 159 12.74 38.53 -15.72
N GLU A 160 13.60 37.82 -16.46
CA GLU A 160 15.05 38.05 -16.49
C GLU A 160 15.68 37.14 -17.57
N GLU A 161 16.61 37.71 -18.33
CA GLU A 161 17.29 37.13 -19.48
C GLU A 161 18.37 36.13 -19.04
N ASP A 162 18.49 34.97 -19.71
CA ASP A 162 19.76 34.25 -19.81
C ASP A 162 19.79 33.38 -21.10
N PRO A 163 20.94 33.28 -21.81
CA PRO A 163 20.97 32.87 -23.20
C PRO A 163 21.00 31.35 -23.41
N ILE A 164 20.47 30.99 -24.57
CA ILE A 164 20.29 29.66 -25.15
C ILE A 164 21.65 29.01 -25.43
N GLU A 165 21.97 27.86 -24.80
CA GLU A 165 22.89 26.88 -25.39
C GLU A 165 22.09 25.76 -26.06
N LEU A 166 22.06 25.85 -27.39
CA LEU A 166 21.54 24.86 -28.31
C LEU A 166 22.55 23.70 -28.43
N SER A 167 22.42 22.64 -27.63
CA SER A 167 23.10 21.38 -27.93
C SER A 167 22.21 20.53 -28.83
N SER A 168 22.40 20.71 -30.13
CA SER A 168 21.96 19.79 -31.17
C SER A 168 23.06 18.76 -31.38
N ASP A 169 23.01 17.64 -30.63
CA ASP A 169 23.69 16.42 -31.06
C ASP A 169 23.08 15.18 -30.39
N SER A 170 22.42 14.33 -31.19
CA SER A 170 22.37 12.88 -30.96
C SER A 170 21.80 12.22 -32.21
N GLU A 171 22.66 12.16 -33.22
CA GLU A 171 22.99 10.95 -33.99
C GLU A 171 21.98 9.78 -33.92
N MET A 172 21.52 9.37 -35.10
CA MET A 172 20.86 8.10 -35.38
C MET A 172 21.70 6.92 -34.88
N SER A 173 21.46 6.42 -33.67
CA SER A 173 22.03 5.14 -33.22
C SER A 173 21.08 4.00 -33.58
N ASP A 174 21.28 3.46 -34.79
CA ASP A 174 20.76 2.16 -35.21
C ASP A 174 21.49 1.06 -34.44
N SER A 175 21.04 0.79 -33.22
CA SER A 175 21.54 -0.33 -32.41
C SER A 175 20.77 -1.59 -32.82
N SER A 176 21.23 -2.22 -33.90
CA SER A 176 20.89 -3.60 -34.22
C SER A 176 21.53 -4.53 -33.18
N ASP A 177 20.75 -4.88 -32.15
CA ASP A 177 21.13 -5.85 -31.11
C ASP A 177 20.94 -7.29 -31.64
N CYS A 178 22.01 -7.88 -32.17
CA CYS A 178 21.99 -9.25 -32.70
C CYS A 178 22.32 -10.26 -31.59
N ILE A 179 21.40 -11.18 -31.32
CA ILE A 179 21.64 -12.32 -30.42
C ILE A 179 22.46 -13.39 -31.17
N VAL A 180 23.67 -13.68 -30.69
CA VAL A 180 24.49 -14.78 -31.20
C VAL A 180 23.97 -16.09 -30.62
N VAL A 181 23.40 -16.94 -31.47
CA VAL A 181 23.03 -18.32 -31.11
C VAL A 181 24.27 -19.19 -31.27
N ALA A 182 24.80 -19.70 -30.17
CA ALA A 182 25.83 -20.73 -30.21
C ALA A 182 25.26 -22.00 -30.86
N GLN A 183 25.90 -22.48 -31.92
CA GLN A 183 25.61 -23.79 -32.49
C GLN A 183 26.20 -24.86 -31.57
N CYS A 184 25.40 -25.87 -31.24
CA CYS A 184 25.79 -27.05 -30.48
C CYS A 184 26.75 -27.95 -31.27
#